data_AF-A0A1V5E1T2-F1
#
_entry.id   AF-A0A1V5E1T2-F1
#
_cell.length_a   1.000
_cell.length_b   1.000
_cell.length_c   1.000
_cell.angle_alpha   90.00
_cell.angle_beta   90.00
_cell.angle_gamma   90.00
#
_symmetry.space_group_name_H-M   'P 1'
#
loop_
_entity.id
_entity.type
_entity.pdbx_description
1 polymer ?
#
loop_
_entity_poly.entity_id
_entity_poly.type
_entity_poly.pdbx_seq_one_letter_code
_entity_poly.pdbx_strand_id
1 'polypeptide(L)'
;MNADQIKNIRRQGKAARGQKELIKHLSDERLTLKQAVNAYCYSCTGFYADGKTDCMMKNCPLHPFMAFNQNRGKKTTSRPVSAEHMQKMREARL
;
A
#
# COMPACT_ATOMS: atom_id res chain seq x y z
N MET A 1 8.19 6.03 -23.42
CA MET A 1 9.15 5.45 -22.44
C MET A 1 8.47 5.35 -21.08
N ASN A 2 8.94 4.50 -20.14
CA ASN A 2 8.39 4.44 -18.77
C ASN A 2 8.41 5.81 -18.07
N ALA A 3 9.34 6.70 -18.46
CA ALA A 3 9.41 8.08 -18.01
C ALA A 3 8.11 8.90 -18.25
N ASP A 4 7.42 8.66 -19.37
CA ASP A 4 6.18 9.38 -19.71
C ASP A 4 5.03 8.92 -18.81
N GLN A 5 4.97 7.63 -18.52
CA GLN A 5 4.01 7.06 -17.56
C GLN A 5 4.25 7.61 -16.16
N ILE A 6 5.50 7.70 -15.71
CA ILE A 6 5.84 8.29 -14.40
C ILE A 6 5.39 9.75 -14.31
N LYS A 7 5.61 10.55 -15.37
CA LYS A 7 5.13 11.95 -15.43
C LYS A 7 3.61 12.02 -15.34
N ASN A 8 2.89 11.17 -16.07
CA ASN A 8 1.43 11.13 -16.05
C ASN A 8 0.89 10.71 -14.69
N ILE A 9 1.48 9.69 -14.05
CA ILE A 9 1.13 9.25 -12.69
C ILE A 9 1.31 10.39 -11.68
N ARG A 10 2.39 11.17 -11.80
CA ARG A 10 2.64 12.32 -10.91
C ARG A 10 1.66 13.48 -11.15
N ARG A 11 1.19 13.66 -12.38
CA ARG A 11 0.31 14.76 -12.78
C ARG A 11 -1.17 14.48 -12.48
N GLN A 12 -1.63 13.26 -12.76
CA GLN A 12 -3.05 12.91 -12.75
C GLN A 12 -3.41 11.97 -11.60
N GLY A 13 -2.46 11.16 -11.13
CA GLY A 13 -2.71 10.16 -10.11
C GLY A 13 -2.87 10.79 -8.72
N LYS A 14 -3.88 10.33 -7.97
CA LYS A 14 -4.01 10.73 -6.57
C LYS A 14 -2.88 10.12 -5.74
N ALA A 15 -2.49 10.83 -4.68
CA ALA A 15 -1.52 10.35 -3.70
C ALA A 15 -2.12 9.20 -2.87
N ALA A 16 -1.99 7.96 -3.35
CA ALA A 16 -2.56 6.76 -2.73
C ALA A 16 -1.53 5.63 -2.60
N ARG A 17 -1.90 4.59 -1.82
CA ARG A 17 -1.07 3.39 -1.70
C ARG A 17 -0.91 2.73 -3.08
N GLY A 18 0.32 2.34 -3.41
CA GLY A 18 0.67 1.76 -4.71
C GLY A 18 1.31 2.74 -5.69
N GLN A 19 1.18 4.06 -5.50
CA GLN A 19 1.78 5.05 -6.40
C GLN A 19 3.31 4.95 -6.40
N LYS A 20 3.92 4.96 -5.20
CA LYS A 20 5.37 4.91 -5.05
C LYS A 20 5.91 3.56 -5.53
N GLU A 21 5.19 2.48 -5.23
CA GLU A 21 5.52 1.14 -5.65
C GLU A 21 5.44 0.99 -7.18
N LEU A 22 4.46 1.61 -7.84
CA LEU A 22 4.36 1.62 -9.29
C LEU A 22 5.50 2.42 -9.92
N ILE A 23 5.82 3.60 -9.39
CA ILE A 23 6.98 4.38 -9.84
C ILE A 23 8.27 3.57 -9.67
N LYS A 24 8.43 2.92 -8.52
CA LYS A 24 9.57 2.06 -8.22
C LYS A 24 9.72 0.94 -9.25
N HIS A 25 8.62 0.25 -9.60
CA HIS A 25 8.63 -0.75 -10.67
C HIS A 25 8.98 -0.18 -12.04
N LEU A 26 8.43 1.00 -12.39
CA LEU A 26 8.71 1.67 -13.66
C LEU A 26 10.16 2.19 -13.76
N SER A 27 10.83 2.37 -12.62
CA SER A 27 12.26 2.67 -12.48
C SER A 27 13.15 1.41 -12.38
N ASP A 28 12.63 0.23 -12.71
CA ASP A 28 13.33 -1.06 -12.66
C ASP A 28 13.83 -1.49 -11.28
N GLU A 29 13.31 -0.88 -10.21
CA GLU A 29 13.65 -1.26 -8.86
C GLU A 29 12.78 -2.43 -8.36
N ARG A 30 13.38 -3.27 -7.51
CA ARG A 30 12.73 -4.48 -7.01
C ARG A 30 11.57 -4.18 -6.04
N LEU A 31 10.43 -4.85 -6.24
CA LEU A 31 9.29 -4.82 -5.33
C LEU A 31 9.19 -6.10 -4.48
N THR A 32 8.70 -5.94 -3.25
CA THR A 32 8.15 -7.08 -2.48
C THR A 32 6.78 -7.47 -3.02
N LEU A 33 6.31 -8.67 -2.72
CA LEU A 33 4.99 -9.15 -3.18
C LEU A 33 3.86 -8.19 -2.81
N LYS A 34 3.85 -7.69 -1.57
CA LYS A 34 2.83 -6.73 -1.12
C LYS A 34 2.92 -5.39 -1.87
N GLN A 35 4.13 -4.93 -2.17
CA GLN A 35 4.33 -3.71 -2.95
C GLN A 35 3.84 -3.90 -4.39
N ALA A 36 4.10 -5.05 -5.00
CA ALA A 36 3.62 -5.39 -6.34
C ALA A 36 2.09 -5.41 -6.40
N VAL A 37 1.43 -6.02 -5.41
CA VAL A 37 -0.05 -5.99 -5.32
C VAL A 37 -0.56 -4.56 -5.21
N ASN A 38 0.03 -3.74 -4.35
CA ASN A 38 -0.39 -2.34 -4.21
C ASN A 38 -0.19 -1.55 -5.51
N ALA A 39 0.96 -1.71 -6.18
CA ALA A 39 1.27 -1.07 -7.46
C ALA A 39 0.26 -1.47 -8.54
N TYR A 40 -0.06 -2.76 -8.61
CA TYR A 40 -1.06 -3.27 -9.55
C TYR A 40 -2.45 -2.71 -9.25
N CYS A 41 -2.90 -2.73 -7.99
CA CYS A 41 -4.19 -2.14 -7.63
C CYS A 41 -4.25 -0.65 -7.99
N TYR A 42 -3.16 0.11 -7.77
CA TYR A 42 -3.08 1.52 -8.14
C TYR A 42 -3.21 1.73 -9.66
N SER A 43 -2.59 0.87 -10.47
CA SER A 43 -2.74 0.91 -11.93
C SER A 43 -4.15 0.48 -12.37
N CYS A 44 -4.69 -0.59 -11.78
CA CYS A 44 -5.97 -1.18 -12.14
C CYS A 44 -7.16 -0.26 -11.84
N THR A 45 -7.09 0.54 -10.78
CA THR A 45 -8.13 1.51 -10.41
C THR A 45 -7.96 2.88 -11.09
N GLY A 46 -7.17 2.96 -12.16
CA GLY A 46 -6.94 4.21 -12.88
C GLY A 46 -6.31 5.28 -11.98
N PHE A 47 -5.31 4.90 -11.18
CA PHE A 47 -4.61 5.80 -10.24
C PHE A 47 -5.51 6.39 -9.15
N TYR A 48 -6.64 5.72 -8.87
CA TYR A 48 -7.68 6.19 -7.95
C TYR A 48 -8.21 7.59 -8.31
N ALA A 49 -8.33 7.90 -9.61
CA ALA A 49 -8.83 9.18 -10.09
C ALA A 49 -10.18 9.54 -9.44
N ASP A 50 -11.09 8.57 -9.34
CA ASP A 50 -12.43 8.77 -8.77
C ASP A 50 -12.41 8.86 -7.23
N GLY A 51 -11.51 8.16 -6.56
CA GLY A 51 -11.42 8.17 -5.09
C GLY A 51 -10.58 7.04 -4.52
N LYS A 52 -10.12 7.21 -3.28
CA LYS A 52 -9.36 6.20 -2.53
C LYS A 52 -10.32 5.20 -1.86
N THR A 53 -11.11 4.52 -2.67
CA THR A 53 -12.18 3.62 -2.23
C THR A 53 -11.91 2.17 -2.62
N ASP A 54 -12.69 1.26 -2.05
CA ASP A 54 -12.73 -0.15 -2.47
C ASP A 54 -13.25 -0.23 -3.92
N CYS A 55 -12.60 -1.05 -4.76
CA CYS A 55 -13.06 -1.27 -6.13
C CYS A 55 -14.25 -2.25 -6.21
N MET A 56 -14.60 -2.91 -5.10
CA MET A 56 -15.74 -3.81 -4.95
C MET A 56 -15.78 -5.02 -5.91
N MET A 57 -14.69 -5.28 -6.63
CA MET A 57 -14.57 -6.42 -7.55
C MET A 57 -14.33 -7.72 -6.79
N LYS A 58 -15.40 -8.35 -6.29
CA LYS A 58 -15.33 -9.60 -5.50
C LYS A 58 -14.67 -10.77 -6.23
N ASN A 59 -14.79 -10.81 -7.56
CA ASN A 59 -14.20 -11.87 -8.39
C ASN A 59 -12.71 -11.64 -8.68
N CYS A 60 -12.16 -10.48 -8.29
CA CYS A 60 -10.75 -10.20 -8.50
C CYS A 60 -9.92 -10.98 -7.45
N PRO A 61 -8.95 -11.81 -7.88
CA PRO A 61 -8.12 -12.60 -6.97
C PRO A 61 -7.25 -11.72 -6.05
N LEU A 62 -7.01 -10.47 -6.42
CA LEU A 62 -6.24 -9.50 -5.62
C LEU A 62 -7.10 -8.67 -4.66
N HIS A 63 -8.43 -8.71 -4.79
CA HIS A 63 -9.36 -7.95 -3.95
C HIS A 63 -9.17 -8.18 -2.44
N PRO A 64 -8.93 -9.42 -1.95
CA PRO A 64 -8.66 -9.66 -0.52
C PRO A 64 -7.41 -8.95 0.01
N PHE A 65 -6.46 -8.64 -0.87
CA PHE A 65 -5.19 -7.99 -0.53
C PHE A 65 -5.20 -6.48 -0.78
N MET A 66 -6.25 -5.95 -1.41
CA MET A 66 -6.39 -4.53 -1.75
C MET A 66 -6.31 -3.65 -0.50
N ALA A 67 -5.59 -2.53 -0.63
CA ALA A 67 -5.29 -1.64 0.48
C ALA A 67 -6.53 -0.95 1.11
N PHE A 68 -7.58 -0.72 0.31
CA PHE A 68 -8.81 -0.01 0.70
C PHE A 68 -10.02 -0.94 0.85
N ASN A 69 -9.82 -2.25 0.79
CA ASN A 69 -10.89 -3.22 1.03
C ASN A 69 -11.38 -3.08 2.48
N GLN A 70 -12.67 -2.74 2.64
CA GLN A 70 -13.28 -2.49 3.94
C GLN A 70 -13.46 -3.78 4.75
N ASN A 71 -13.66 -4.91 4.06
CA ASN A 71 -13.82 -6.24 4.65
C ASN A 71 -12.47 -6.89 5.00
N ARG A 72 -11.36 -6.20 4.75
CA ARG A 72 -10.03 -6.70 5.09
C ARG A 72 -9.89 -6.70 6.61
N GLY A 73 -9.94 -7.90 7.20
CA GLY A 73 -9.72 -8.10 8.63
C GLY A 73 -8.46 -7.38 9.08
N LYS A 74 -8.60 -6.38 9.95
CA LYS A 74 -7.47 -5.73 10.59
C LYS A 74 -6.82 -6.79 11.47
N LYS A 75 -5.67 -7.35 11.05
CA LYS A 75 -4.84 -8.16 11.94
C LYS A 75 -4.27 -7.23 13.01
N THR A 76 -5.07 -6.92 14.03
CA THR A 76 -4.57 -6.37 15.28
C THR A 76 -3.88 -7.50 15.98
N THR A 77 -2.58 -7.66 15.76
CA THR A 77 -1.75 -8.40 16.71
C THR A 77 -1.67 -7.55 17.97
N SER A 78 -2.75 -7.49 18.75
CA SER A 78 -2.68 -6.94 20.10
C SER A 78 -2.02 -8.00 20.99
N ARG A 79 -0.74 -8.29 20.75
CA ARG A 79 0.06 -8.84 21.84
C ARG A 79 0.34 -7.66 22.75
N PRO A 80 -0.22 -7.62 23.97
CA PRO A 80 0.18 -6.61 24.93
C PRO A 80 1.69 -6.71 25.12
N VAL A 81 2.37 -5.58 25.02
CA VAL A 81 3.80 -5.49 25.30
C VAL A 81 4.00 -5.80 26.79
N SER A 82 4.95 -6.66 27.14
CA SER A 82 5.19 -6.99 28.54
C SER A 82 5.64 -5.74 29.32
N ALA A 83 5.25 -5.67 30.60
CA ALA A 83 5.64 -4.56 31.47
C ALA A 83 7.17 -4.41 31.55
N GLU A 84 7.91 -5.53 31.58
CA GLU A 84 9.37 -5.55 31.58
C GLU A 84 9.97 -4.90 30.33
N HIS A 85 9.39 -5.14 29.15
CA HIS A 85 9.87 -4.52 27.90
C HIS A 85 9.60 -3.01 27.89
N MET A 86 8.44 -2.59 28.42
CA MET A 86 8.10 -1.17 28.54
C MET A 86 9.06 -0.43 29.47
N GLN A 87 9.51 -1.07 30.55
CA GLN A 87 10.44 -0.49 31.51
C GLN A 87 11.84 -0.32 30.91
N LYS A 88 12.37 -1.33 30.23
CA LYS A 88 13.64 -1.24 29.49
C LYS A 88 13.64 -0.12 28.45
N MET A 89 12.53 0.08 27.75
CA MET A 89 12.36 1.16 26.76
C MET A 89 12.33 2.56 27.38
N ARG A 90 11.87 2.70 28.63
CA ARG A 90 11.90 3.97 29.38
C ARG A 90 13.30 4.27 29.88
N GLU A 91 13.98 3.27 30.41
CA GLU A 91 15.36 3.38 30.91
C GLU A 91 16.35 3.74 29.80
N ALA A 92 16.20 3.17 28.59
CA ALA A 92 17.05 3.50 27.44
C ALA A 92 16.84 4.92 26.87
N ARG A 93 15.89 5.69 27.40
CA ARG A 93 15.52 7.03 26.93
C ARG A 93 16.00 8.16 27.86
N LEU A 94 16.57 7.79 29.02
CA LEU A 94 17.29 8.66 29.95
C LEU A 94 18.76 8.69 29.58
#